data_AF-A0A328N9H2-F1
#
_entry.id   AF-A0A328N9H2-F1
#
_cell.length_a   1.000
_cell.length_b   1.000
_cell.length_c   1.000
_cell.angle_alpha   90.00
_cell.angle_beta   90.00
_cell.angle_gamma   90.00
#
_symmetry.space_group_name_H-M   'P 1'
#
loop_
_entity.id
_entity.type
_entity.pdbx_description
1 polymer ?
#
loop_
_entity_poly.entity_id
_entity_poly.type
_entity_poly.pdbx_seq_one_letter_code
_entity_poly.pdbx_strand_id
1 'polypeptide(L)'
;MTGGSPADQARALHADTTAAIEQRAALAVEARCALIAALRSRLICRPGCEDALATWGLEPLPQRWTVSAEAQLVYTRSHTNHDEVREQARWGVPDELRLLQPAMAVYPQHVIDVAPAPDGDDAPGPQRYTITVQVMLQTWATAVREADAREIARTTTDTHLRALAEAGITLTTPIWQRTDNPDEATPDPIGTHAQPAAGAVQLTDADELAAATAARDAAVQALAGLRRSIRARAIRALVDDEFGGVHQHAAQRVNQFLVDLGLDPLPQAHHITVTADLTLPVGDGTAQDAGDAARHRMRAATTINPDEARPWTSYGWSIPENATADQDGWRILWRHEYEMWLRGHDTPADATTAAEALVGADLTRALAGTDHCLVTVTASVESQGIDFHLDPDSD
;
A
#
# COMPACT_ATOMS: atom_id res chain seq x y z
N MET A 1 -0.39 -33.89 29.53
CA MET A 1 0.37 -33.88 28.27
C MET A 1 -0.32 -34.81 27.29
N THR A 2 -1.28 -34.30 26.52
CA THR A 2 -2.00 -35.07 25.50
C THR A 2 -1.31 -34.85 24.17
N GLY A 3 -0.29 -35.66 23.88
CA GLY A 3 0.26 -35.76 22.52
C GLY A 3 -0.81 -36.41 21.64
N GLY A 4 -1.52 -35.60 20.85
CA GLY A 4 -2.46 -36.08 19.85
C GLY A 4 -1.76 -36.98 18.83
N SER A 5 -2.51 -37.88 18.19
CA SER A 5 -2.00 -38.76 17.14
C SER A 5 -1.24 -37.96 16.07
N PRO A 6 -0.19 -38.50 15.43
CA PRO A 6 0.47 -37.87 14.29
C PRO A 6 -0.53 -37.38 13.23
N ALA A 7 -1.63 -38.11 13.03
CA ALA A 7 -2.71 -37.70 12.13
C ALA A 7 -3.51 -36.48 12.63
N ASP A 8 -3.68 -36.31 13.95
CA ASP A 8 -4.28 -35.10 14.54
C ASP A 8 -3.35 -33.90 14.38
N GLN A 9 -2.04 -34.10 14.54
CA GLN A 9 -1.02 -33.06 14.37
C GLN A 9 -0.92 -32.61 12.91
N ALA A 10 -0.90 -33.55 11.96
CA ALA A 10 -0.92 -33.25 10.53
C ALA A 10 -2.20 -32.48 10.12
N ARG A 11 -3.36 -32.86 10.67
CA ARG A 11 -4.62 -32.12 10.45
C ARG A 11 -4.57 -30.69 10.99
N ALA A 12 -4.00 -30.49 12.19
CA ALA A 12 -3.82 -29.15 12.76
C ALA A 12 -2.88 -28.30 11.89
N LEU A 13 -1.73 -28.84 11.49
CA LEU A 13 -0.78 -28.14 10.60
C LEU A 13 -1.40 -27.79 9.25
N HIS A 14 -2.23 -28.67 8.69
CA HIS A 14 -2.94 -28.38 7.44
C HIS A 14 -3.97 -27.26 7.61
N ALA A 15 -4.69 -27.23 8.74
CA ALA A 15 -5.62 -26.13 9.06
C ALA A 15 -4.87 -24.80 9.20
N ASP A 16 -3.75 -24.77 9.91
CA ASP A 16 -2.90 -23.57 10.05
C ASP A 16 -2.35 -23.10 8.71
N THR A 17 -1.92 -24.05 7.85
CA THR A 17 -1.44 -23.75 6.49
C THR A 17 -2.54 -23.10 5.66
N THR A 18 -3.74 -23.68 5.64
CA THR A 18 -4.89 -23.14 4.91
C THR A 18 -5.27 -21.75 5.43
N ALA A 19 -5.33 -21.56 6.75
CA ALA A 19 -5.62 -20.27 7.36
C ALA A 19 -4.58 -19.20 6.97
N ALA A 20 -3.28 -19.53 6.96
CA ALA A 20 -2.23 -18.60 6.53
C ALA A 20 -2.34 -18.24 5.04
N ILE A 21 -2.67 -19.21 4.17
CA ILE A 21 -2.91 -18.97 2.74
C ILE A 21 -4.12 -18.06 2.53
N GLU A 22 -5.23 -18.32 3.22
CA GLU A 22 -6.45 -17.53 3.15
C GLU A 22 -6.22 -16.09 3.64
N GLN A 23 -5.54 -15.92 4.77
CA GLN A 23 -5.17 -14.59 5.29
C GLN A 23 -4.28 -13.83 4.31
N ARG A 24 -3.30 -14.50 3.69
CA ARG A 24 -2.44 -13.87 2.68
C ARG A 24 -3.24 -13.44 1.46
N ALA A 25 -4.17 -14.28 0.99
CA ALA A 25 -5.03 -13.96 -0.15
C ALA A 25 -5.96 -12.78 0.16
N ALA A 26 -6.58 -12.74 1.34
CA ALA A 26 -7.43 -11.64 1.78
C ALA A 26 -6.64 -10.32 1.86
N LEU A 27 -5.48 -10.33 2.54
CA LEU A 27 -4.61 -9.16 2.65
C LEU A 27 -4.16 -8.65 1.27
N ALA A 28 -3.79 -9.55 0.35
CA ALA A 28 -3.41 -9.19 -1.01
C ALA A 28 -4.55 -8.48 -1.77
N VAL A 29 -5.78 -8.97 -1.65
CA VAL A 29 -6.96 -8.36 -2.28
C VAL A 29 -7.26 -6.99 -1.66
N GLU A 30 -7.26 -6.88 -0.34
CA GLU A 30 -7.52 -5.63 0.38
C GLU A 30 -6.44 -4.58 0.08
N ALA A 31 -5.17 -4.94 0.14
CA ALA A 31 -4.05 -4.04 -0.17
C ALA A 31 -4.12 -3.52 -1.61
N ARG A 32 -4.44 -4.40 -2.58
CA ARG A 32 -4.63 -4.00 -3.98
C ARG A 32 -5.83 -3.07 -4.15
N CYS A 33 -6.96 -3.36 -3.52
CA CYS A 33 -8.15 -2.50 -3.56
C CYS A 33 -7.87 -1.12 -2.97
N ALA A 34 -7.16 -1.07 -1.83
CA ALA A 34 -6.78 0.17 -1.17
C ALA A 34 -5.85 1.03 -2.04
N LEU A 35 -4.85 0.43 -2.69
CA LEU A 35 -3.99 1.13 -3.65
C LEU A 35 -4.77 1.70 -4.85
N ILE A 36 -5.67 0.91 -5.44
CA ILE A 36 -6.51 1.38 -6.55
C ILE A 36 -7.40 2.55 -6.11
N ALA A 37 -7.95 2.49 -4.89
CA ALA A 37 -8.74 3.58 -4.31
C ALA A 37 -7.90 4.85 -4.07
N ALA A 38 -6.67 4.69 -3.57
CA ALA A 38 -5.73 5.79 -3.38
C ALA A 38 -5.35 6.45 -4.72
N LEU A 39 -5.10 5.65 -5.76
CA LEU A 39 -4.85 6.13 -7.12
C LEU A 39 -6.04 6.92 -7.69
N ARG A 40 -7.26 6.38 -7.54
CA ARG A 40 -8.49 7.08 -7.97
C ARG A 40 -8.70 8.40 -7.24
N SER A 41 -8.32 8.45 -5.96
CA SER A 41 -8.36 9.64 -5.11
C SER A 41 -7.17 10.59 -5.33
N ARG A 42 -6.26 10.25 -6.24
CA ARG A 42 -5.04 11.01 -6.56
C ARG A 42 -4.11 11.21 -5.36
N LEU A 43 -4.15 10.30 -4.40
CA LEU A 43 -3.26 10.31 -3.22
C LEU A 43 -1.88 9.72 -3.54
N ILE A 44 -1.82 8.83 -4.52
CA ILE A 44 -0.59 8.24 -5.07
C ILE A 44 -0.61 8.37 -6.60
N CYS A 45 0.56 8.55 -7.20
CA CYS A 45 0.71 8.56 -8.64
C CYS A 45 0.60 7.13 -9.22
N ARG A 46 0.29 7.01 -10.51
CA ARG A 46 0.23 5.70 -11.19
C ARG A 46 1.57 4.94 -11.11
N PRO A 47 2.74 5.55 -11.38
CA PRO A 47 4.02 4.86 -11.24
C PRO A 47 4.27 4.30 -9.83
N GLY A 48 3.99 5.09 -8.78
CA GLY A 48 4.14 4.63 -7.39
C GLY A 48 3.19 3.49 -7.05
N CYS A 49 1.96 3.52 -7.57
CA CYS A 49 1.01 2.41 -7.41
C CYS A 49 1.47 1.13 -8.14
N GLU A 50 2.03 1.25 -9.35
CA GLU A 50 2.54 0.12 -10.13
C GLU A 50 3.78 -0.49 -9.47
N ASP A 51 4.70 0.35 -8.98
CA ASP A 51 5.87 -0.05 -8.20
C ASP A 51 5.50 -0.78 -6.91
N ALA A 52 4.50 -0.28 -6.17
CA ALA A 52 4.01 -0.93 -4.95
C ALA A 52 3.40 -2.32 -5.26
N LEU A 53 2.55 -2.42 -6.28
CA LEU A 53 1.98 -3.71 -6.69
C LEU A 53 3.05 -4.71 -7.13
N ALA A 54 4.05 -4.25 -7.87
CA ALA A 54 5.18 -5.09 -8.29
C ALA A 54 6.02 -5.57 -7.09
N THR A 55 6.33 -4.66 -6.15
CA THR A 55 7.09 -4.96 -4.93
C THR A 55 6.39 -6.01 -4.07
N TRP A 56 5.06 -5.97 -4.00
CA TRP A 56 4.24 -6.90 -3.21
C TRP A 56 3.94 -8.21 -3.94
N GLY A 57 4.36 -8.35 -5.20
CA GLY A 57 4.06 -9.51 -6.05
C GLY A 57 2.56 -9.65 -6.34
N LEU A 58 1.83 -8.54 -6.42
CA LEU A 58 0.39 -8.50 -6.67
C LEU A 58 0.09 -8.24 -8.16
N GLU A 59 -1.14 -8.57 -8.56
CA GLU A 59 -1.59 -8.31 -9.93
C GLU A 59 -1.52 -6.82 -10.26
N PRO A 60 -0.99 -6.45 -11.45
CA PRO A 60 -0.83 -5.06 -11.83
C PRO A 60 -2.19 -4.36 -11.98
N LEU A 61 -2.13 -3.03 -12.14
CA LEU A 61 -3.32 -2.24 -12.40
C LEU A 61 -4.04 -2.70 -13.68
N PRO A 62 -5.39 -2.71 -13.69
CA PRO A 62 -6.12 -2.91 -14.92
C PRO A 62 -5.72 -1.85 -15.96
N GLN A 63 -5.46 -2.31 -17.17
CA GLN A 63 -5.09 -1.47 -18.30
C GLN A 63 -6.21 -1.46 -19.34
N ARG A 64 -6.23 -0.43 -20.19
CA ARG A 64 -7.22 -0.33 -21.26
C ARG A 64 -6.69 -1.03 -22.50
N TRP A 65 -7.29 -2.15 -22.84
CA TRP A 65 -7.00 -2.93 -24.04
C TRP A 65 -7.88 -2.46 -25.19
N THR A 66 -7.30 -2.40 -26.39
CA THR A 66 -8.08 -2.27 -27.63
C THR A 66 -8.22 -3.65 -28.24
N VAL A 67 -9.45 -4.15 -28.31
CA VAL A 67 -9.74 -5.49 -28.82
C VAL A 67 -10.42 -5.35 -30.18
N SER A 68 -9.85 -5.99 -31.19
CA SER A 68 -10.31 -5.92 -32.57
C SER A 68 -10.86 -7.26 -33.06
N ALA A 69 -11.97 -7.22 -33.77
CA ALA A 69 -12.57 -8.38 -34.43
C ALA A 69 -13.09 -8.06 -35.82
N GLU A 70 -12.95 -9.00 -36.74
CA GLU A 70 -13.61 -8.93 -38.03
C GLU A 70 -15.00 -9.55 -37.96
N ALA A 71 -15.96 -8.91 -38.63
CA ALA A 71 -17.31 -9.42 -38.77
C ALA A 71 -17.93 -8.98 -40.10
N GLN A 72 -19.05 -9.56 -40.48
CA GLN A 72 -19.89 -9.07 -41.56
C GLN A 72 -21.11 -8.38 -40.96
N LEU A 73 -21.37 -7.16 -41.42
CA LEU A 73 -22.50 -6.35 -41.05
C LEU A 73 -23.52 -6.38 -42.19
N VAL A 74 -24.74 -6.79 -41.89
CA VAL A 74 -25.88 -6.81 -42.81
C VAL A 74 -26.96 -5.86 -42.30
N TYR A 75 -27.36 -4.90 -43.13
CA TYR A 75 -28.39 -3.92 -42.80
C TYR A 75 -29.17 -3.48 -44.04
N THR A 76 -30.33 -2.87 -43.83
CA THR A 76 -31.20 -2.39 -44.91
C THR A 76 -31.26 -0.87 -44.92
N ARG A 77 -31.13 -0.23 -46.09
CA ARG A 77 -31.24 1.22 -46.24
C ARG A 77 -31.91 1.62 -47.55
N SER A 78 -32.65 2.72 -47.54
CA SER A 78 -33.27 3.28 -48.75
C SER A 78 -32.30 4.18 -49.52
N HIS A 79 -32.18 3.98 -50.83
CA HIS A 79 -31.34 4.76 -51.73
C HIS A 79 -31.99 4.97 -53.10
N THR A 80 -31.48 5.93 -53.87
CA THR A 80 -32.00 6.29 -55.18
C THR A 80 -31.62 5.29 -56.27
N ASN A 81 -30.42 4.70 -56.17
CA ASN A 81 -29.91 3.70 -57.11
C ASN A 81 -28.82 2.81 -56.47
N HIS A 82 -28.46 1.73 -57.17
CA HIS A 82 -27.49 0.72 -56.72
C HIS A 82 -26.05 1.24 -56.57
N ASP A 83 -25.59 2.11 -57.47
CA ASP A 83 -24.20 2.60 -57.44
C ASP A 83 -23.97 3.56 -56.26
N GLU A 84 -24.95 4.40 -55.96
CA GLU A 84 -24.94 5.33 -54.84
C GLU A 84 -24.87 4.58 -53.50
N VAL A 85 -25.70 3.54 -53.31
CA VAL A 85 -25.66 2.75 -52.08
C VAL A 85 -24.33 2.01 -51.93
N ARG A 86 -23.76 1.51 -53.02
CA ARG A 86 -22.47 0.80 -52.99
C ARG A 86 -21.33 1.74 -52.60
N GLU A 87 -21.32 2.97 -53.11
CA GLU A 87 -20.33 3.99 -52.73
C GLU A 87 -20.51 4.42 -51.26
N GLN A 88 -21.74 4.69 -50.81
CA GLN A 88 -21.98 5.11 -49.43
C GLN A 88 -21.66 4.02 -48.39
N ALA A 89 -21.91 2.76 -48.72
CA ALA A 89 -21.59 1.61 -47.86
C ALA A 89 -20.10 1.45 -47.57
N ARG A 90 -19.20 2.09 -48.35
CA ARG A 90 -17.75 2.09 -48.10
C ARG A 90 -17.31 3.01 -46.96
N TRP A 91 -18.11 4.03 -46.65
CA TRP A 91 -17.68 5.12 -45.77
C TRP A 91 -18.51 5.23 -44.48
N GLY A 92 -19.69 4.62 -44.46
CA GLY A 92 -20.65 4.75 -43.37
C GLY A 92 -21.09 3.42 -42.78
N VAL A 93 -21.45 3.48 -41.49
CA VAL A 93 -22.15 2.43 -40.77
C VAL A 93 -23.50 2.98 -40.28
N PRO A 94 -24.52 2.13 -40.05
CA PRO A 94 -25.77 2.54 -39.43
C PRO A 94 -25.57 3.34 -38.14
N ASP A 95 -26.39 4.38 -37.93
CA ASP A 95 -26.27 5.26 -36.77
C ASP A 95 -26.57 4.51 -35.46
N GLU A 96 -27.35 3.43 -35.52
CA GLU A 96 -27.68 2.55 -34.40
C GLU A 96 -26.42 1.95 -33.75
N LEU A 97 -25.35 1.72 -34.52
CA LEU A 97 -24.06 1.24 -33.98
C LEU A 97 -23.37 2.31 -33.13
N ARG A 98 -23.60 3.60 -33.41
CA ARG A 98 -23.03 4.73 -32.65
C ARG A 98 -23.70 4.91 -31.30
N LEU A 99 -24.90 4.36 -31.11
CA LEU A 99 -25.70 4.49 -29.89
C LEU A 99 -25.42 3.37 -28.87
N LEU A 100 -24.65 2.35 -29.25
CA LEU A 100 -24.30 1.23 -28.37
C LEU A 100 -23.42 1.68 -27.20
N GLN A 101 -23.68 1.13 -26.01
CA GLN A 101 -22.91 1.35 -24.79
C GLN A 101 -22.49 0.02 -24.15
N PRO A 102 -21.19 -0.23 -23.94
CA PRO A 102 -20.03 0.60 -24.28
C PRO A 102 -19.90 0.86 -25.78
N ALA A 103 -19.36 2.05 -26.12
CA ALA A 103 -19.15 2.46 -27.50
C ALA A 103 -18.23 1.49 -28.25
N MET A 104 -18.61 1.17 -29.48
CA MET A 104 -17.83 0.34 -30.40
C MET A 104 -17.52 1.14 -31.64
N ALA A 105 -16.25 1.17 -32.05
CA ALA A 105 -15.88 1.74 -33.33
C ALA A 105 -16.01 0.67 -34.42
N VAL A 106 -16.69 1.00 -35.51
CA VAL A 106 -16.92 0.09 -36.63
C VAL A 106 -16.34 0.72 -37.88
N TYR A 107 -15.39 0.03 -38.49
CA TYR A 107 -14.70 0.48 -39.68
C TYR A 107 -15.08 -0.43 -40.86
N PRO A 108 -15.87 0.07 -41.83
CA PRO A 108 -16.07 -0.63 -43.09
C PRO A 108 -14.72 -0.91 -43.76
N GLN A 109 -14.48 -2.16 -44.14
CA GLN A 109 -13.30 -2.54 -44.91
C GLN A 109 -13.64 -2.76 -46.38
N HIS A 110 -14.66 -3.57 -46.64
CA HIS A 110 -15.05 -3.93 -48.00
C HIS A 110 -16.55 -4.25 -48.10
N VAL A 111 -17.21 -3.71 -49.13
CA VAL A 111 -18.61 -4.03 -49.44
C VAL A 111 -18.67 -5.37 -50.17
N ILE A 112 -19.22 -6.38 -49.50
CA ILE A 112 -19.35 -7.75 -50.01
C ILE A 112 -20.47 -7.80 -51.05
N ASP A 113 -21.66 -7.33 -50.68
CA ASP A 113 -22.85 -7.40 -51.53
C ASP A 113 -23.83 -6.26 -51.28
N VAL A 114 -24.58 -5.91 -52.31
CA VAL A 114 -25.70 -4.97 -52.27
C VAL A 114 -26.81 -5.55 -53.14
N ALA A 115 -27.94 -5.88 -52.56
CA ALA A 115 -29.07 -6.44 -53.29
C ALA A 115 -30.36 -5.65 -52.99
N PRO A 116 -31.30 -5.50 -53.93
CA PRO A 116 -32.64 -5.01 -53.62
C PRO A 116 -33.27 -5.86 -52.51
N ALA A 117 -33.88 -5.21 -51.51
CA ALA A 117 -34.60 -5.91 -50.46
C ALA A 117 -35.88 -6.56 -51.06
N PRO A 118 -36.28 -7.76 -50.61
CA PRO A 118 -37.36 -8.54 -51.22
C PRO A 118 -38.76 -7.90 -51.08
N ASP A 119 -38.92 -6.90 -50.22
CA ASP A 119 -40.18 -6.18 -50.02
C ASP A 119 -40.08 -4.72 -50.50
N GLY A 120 -40.67 -4.46 -51.66
CA GLY A 120 -40.88 -3.11 -52.18
C GLY A 120 -41.76 -3.18 -53.41
N ASP A 121 -43.08 -3.05 -53.20
CA ASP A 121 -44.07 -2.76 -54.25
C ASP A 121 -43.53 -1.67 -55.20
N ASP A 122 -43.97 -1.73 -56.47
CA ASP A 122 -43.73 -0.79 -57.58
C ASP A 122 -44.29 0.65 -57.31
N ALA A 123 -44.10 1.15 -56.09
CA ALA A 123 -44.44 2.51 -55.68
C ALA A 123 -43.29 3.46 -56.02
N PRO A 124 -43.57 4.65 -56.56
CA PRO A 124 -42.54 5.66 -56.82
C PRO A 124 -41.95 6.18 -55.49
N GLY A 125 -40.78 5.68 -55.12
CA GLY A 125 -40.04 6.05 -53.92
C GLY A 125 -38.62 5.45 -53.92
N PRO A 126 -37.72 5.89 -53.01
CA PRO A 126 -36.37 5.35 -52.93
C PRO A 126 -36.39 3.84 -52.62
N GLN A 127 -35.68 3.05 -53.43
CA GLN A 127 -35.62 1.60 -53.33
C GLN A 127 -34.83 1.17 -52.08
N ARG A 128 -35.29 0.13 -51.38
CA ARG A 128 -34.58 -0.46 -50.25
C ARG A 128 -33.54 -1.46 -50.74
N TYR A 129 -32.33 -1.37 -50.21
CA TYR A 129 -31.24 -2.30 -50.48
C TYR A 129 -30.81 -2.98 -49.18
N THR A 130 -30.60 -4.30 -49.26
CA THR A 130 -29.85 -5.08 -48.27
C THR A 130 -28.37 -4.95 -48.60
N ILE A 131 -27.59 -4.46 -47.63
CA ILE A 131 -26.17 -4.15 -47.77
C ILE A 131 -25.41 -5.10 -46.86
N THR A 132 -24.42 -5.80 -47.40
CA THR A 132 -23.52 -6.68 -46.65
C THR A 132 -22.09 -6.15 -46.77
N VAL A 133 -21.47 -5.82 -45.63
CA VAL A 133 -20.14 -5.19 -45.56
C VAL A 133 -19.26 -5.95 -44.58
N GLN A 134 -18.02 -6.23 -44.95
CA GLN A 134 -16.99 -6.67 -44.01
C GLN A 134 -16.54 -5.46 -43.17
N VAL A 135 -16.58 -5.59 -41.86
CA VAL A 135 -16.23 -4.54 -40.91
C VAL A 135 -15.17 -5.01 -39.93
N MET A 136 -14.31 -4.08 -39.51
CA MET A 136 -13.48 -4.23 -38.33
C MET A 136 -14.19 -3.55 -37.15
N LEU A 137 -14.46 -4.34 -36.11
CA LEU A 137 -15.00 -3.89 -34.84
C LEU A 137 -13.84 -3.62 -33.89
N GLN A 138 -13.83 -2.45 -33.26
CA GLN A 138 -12.94 -2.13 -32.17
C GLN A 138 -13.75 -1.81 -30.93
N THR A 139 -13.44 -2.53 -29.84
CA THR A 139 -14.00 -2.27 -28.52
C THR A 139 -12.87 -2.11 -27.51
N TRP A 140 -13.17 -1.45 -26.39
CA TRP A 140 -12.21 -1.25 -25.32
C TRP A 140 -12.63 -2.03 -24.09
N ALA A 141 -11.68 -2.75 -23.51
CA ALA A 141 -11.87 -3.48 -22.27
C ALA A 141 -10.84 -3.03 -21.24
N THR A 142 -11.24 -2.90 -19.98
CA THR A 142 -10.31 -2.66 -18.88
C THR A 142 -10.06 -3.96 -18.14
N ALA A 143 -8.83 -4.48 -18.24
CA ALA A 143 -8.47 -5.76 -17.67
C ALA A 143 -6.98 -5.84 -17.33
N VAL A 144 -6.62 -6.80 -16.48
CA VAL A 144 -5.21 -7.09 -16.13
C VAL A 144 -4.56 -7.96 -17.20
N ARG A 145 -5.28 -8.99 -17.66
CA ARG A 145 -4.79 -9.93 -18.67
C ARG A 145 -5.50 -9.74 -20.00
N GLU A 146 -4.79 -10.05 -21.08
CA GLU A 146 -5.33 -10.04 -22.44
C GLU A 146 -6.53 -10.99 -22.61
N ALA A 147 -6.48 -12.18 -21.99
CA ALA A 147 -7.57 -13.16 -22.04
C ALA A 147 -8.87 -12.60 -21.45
N ASP A 148 -8.77 -11.95 -20.29
CA ASP A 148 -9.91 -11.31 -19.61
C ASP A 148 -10.45 -10.13 -20.46
N ALA A 149 -9.56 -9.35 -21.09
CA ALA A 149 -9.95 -8.29 -22.01
C ALA A 149 -10.75 -8.81 -23.20
N ARG A 150 -10.31 -9.92 -23.81
CA ARG A 150 -11.02 -10.59 -24.90
C ARG A 150 -12.36 -11.14 -24.46
N GLU A 151 -12.44 -11.72 -23.27
CA GLU A 151 -13.71 -12.23 -22.73
C GLU A 151 -14.71 -11.10 -22.48
N ILE A 152 -14.29 -10.00 -21.85
CA ILE A 152 -15.11 -8.80 -21.64
C ILE A 152 -15.59 -8.22 -22.98
N ALA A 153 -14.69 -8.13 -23.97
CA ALA A 153 -15.00 -7.67 -25.31
C ALA A 153 -16.04 -8.58 -25.98
N ARG A 154 -15.90 -9.90 -25.87
CA ARG A 154 -16.86 -10.88 -26.39
C ARG A 154 -18.23 -10.73 -25.74
N THR A 155 -18.31 -10.71 -24.41
CA THR A 155 -19.57 -10.55 -23.68
C THR A 155 -20.27 -9.23 -24.01
N THR A 156 -19.48 -8.16 -24.20
CA THR A 156 -20.00 -6.85 -24.62
C THR A 156 -20.60 -6.93 -26.03
N THR A 157 -19.88 -7.53 -26.98
CA THR A 157 -20.38 -7.69 -28.34
C THR A 157 -21.61 -8.59 -28.39
N ASP A 158 -21.64 -9.69 -27.64
CA ASP A 158 -22.81 -10.59 -27.57
C ASP A 158 -24.06 -9.86 -27.04
N THR A 159 -23.89 -8.94 -26.09
CA THR A 159 -24.97 -8.08 -25.60
C THR A 159 -25.49 -7.16 -26.71
N HIS A 160 -24.58 -6.59 -27.50
CA HIS A 160 -24.91 -5.72 -28.63
C HIS A 160 -25.57 -6.46 -29.80
N LEU A 161 -25.20 -7.72 -30.05
CA LEU A 161 -25.83 -8.54 -31.10
C LEU A 161 -27.34 -8.64 -30.91
N ARG A 162 -27.80 -8.75 -29.66
CA ARG A 162 -29.23 -8.78 -29.34
C ARG A 162 -29.91 -7.44 -29.66
N ALA A 163 -29.31 -6.32 -29.25
CA ALA A 163 -29.86 -4.98 -29.49
C ALA A 163 -29.88 -4.61 -30.98
N LEU A 164 -28.86 -5.02 -31.74
CA LEU A 164 -28.79 -4.77 -33.18
C LEU A 164 -29.83 -5.57 -33.98
N ALA A 165 -30.11 -6.81 -33.56
CA ALA A 165 -31.14 -7.63 -34.20
C ALA A 165 -32.53 -6.99 -34.13
N GLU A 166 -32.86 -6.30 -33.02
CA GLU A 166 -34.12 -5.56 -32.87
C GLU A 166 -34.23 -4.38 -33.85
N ALA A 167 -33.10 -3.80 -34.27
CA ALA A 167 -33.01 -2.75 -35.29
C ALA A 167 -32.95 -3.29 -36.73
N GLY A 168 -33.05 -4.61 -36.93
CA GLY A 168 -32.92 -5.24 -38.25
C GLY A 168 -31.48 -5.22 -38.79
N ILE A 169 -30.50 -5.08 -37.91
CA ILE A 169 -29.07 -5.11 -38.22
C ILE A 169 -28.52 -6.46 -37.75
N THR A 170 -27.94 -7.22 -38.67
CA THR A 170 -27.28 -8.50 -38.34
C THR A 170 -25.77 -8.31 -38.37
N LEU A 171 -25.09 -8.77 -37.34
CA LEU A 171 -23.63 -8.84 -37.29
C LEU A 171 -23.25 -10.32 -37.13
N THR A 172 -22.44 -10.87 -38.04
CA THR A 172 -21.99 -12.26 -37.92
C THR A 172 -21.10 -12.44 -36.69
N THR A 173 -20.98 -13.67 -36.21
CA THR A 173 -20.06 -14.00 -35.11
C THR A 173 -18.66 -13.43 -35.40
N PRO A 174 -18.13 -12.53 -34.54
CA PRO A 174 -16.86 -11.90 -34.79
C PRO A 174 -15.69 -12.88 -34.71
N ILE A 175 -14.73 -12.73 -35.62
CA ILE A 175 -13.44 -13.42 -35.60
C ILE A 175 -12.44 -12.49 -34.93
N TRP A 176 -12.05 -12.80 -33.70
CA TRP A 176 -11.13 -11.99 -32.91
C TRP A 176 -9.71 -12.11 -33.44
N GLN A 177 -9.10 -10.98 -33.81
CA GLN A 177 -7.80 -11.00 -34.52
C GLN A 177 -6.65 -10.42 -33.71
N ARG A 178 -6.91 -9.36 -32.92
CA ARG A 178 -5.82 -8.57 -32.36
C ARG A 178 -6.22 -7.88 -31.07
N THR A 179 -5.33 -7.94 -30.10
CA THR A 179 -5.42 -7.14 -28.88
C THR A 179 -4.21 -6.22 -28.90
N ASP A 180 -4.43 -4.93 -29.12
CA ASP A 180 -3.34 -3.97 -29.07
C ASP A 180 -3.07 -3.61 -27.61
N ASN A 181 -1.84 -3.88 -27.16
CA ASN A 181 -1.37 -3.54 -25.83
C ASN A 181 -1.41 -2.01 -25.65
N PRO A 182 -1.89 -1.49 -24.52
CA PRO A 182 -1.60 -0.11 -24.16
C PRO A 182 -0.09 0.03 -23.90
N ASP A 183 0.60 0.66 -24.85
CA ASP A 183 2.04 0.96 -24.89
C ASP A 183 3.02 -0.23 -25.06
N GLU A 184 3.98 -0.03 -25.96
CA GLU A 184 5.16 -0.88 -26.14
C GLU A 184 6.10 -0.73 -24.93
N ALA A 185 5.95 -1.59 -23.93
CA ALA A 185 7.00 -1.90 -22.98
C ALA A 185 6.95 -3.39 -22.67
N THR A 186 7.96 -4.13 -23.10
CA THR A 186 8.13 -5.56 -22.85
C THR A 186 8.38 -5.81 -21.35
N PRO A 187 7.54 -6.58 -20.66
CA PRO A 187 7.93 -7.21 -19.40
C PRO A 187 8.47 -8.61 -19.72
N ASP A 188 9.67 -8.88 -19.22
CA ASP A 188 10.35 -10.17 -19.29
C ASP A 188 9.51 -11.26 -18.57
N PRO A 189 9.29 -12.46 -19.15
CA PRO A 189 8.55 -13.51 -18.48
C PRO A 189 9.48 -14.31 -17.56
N ILE A 190 9.63 -13.88 -16.30
CA ILE A 190 10.06 -14.80 -15.23
C ILE A 190 8.82 -15.33 -14.52
N GLY A 191 8.20 -16.33 -15.15
CA GLY A 191 7.18 -17.16 -14.53
C GLY A 191 7.84 -18.34 -13.82
N THR A 192 8.05 -18.24 -12.51
CA THR A 192 8.37 -19.39 -11.67
C THR A 192 7.09 -20.17 -11.38
N HIS A 193 6.63 -20.96 -12.36
CA HIS A 193 5.66 -22.02 -12.09
C HIS A 193 6.42 -23.20 -11.49
N ALA A 194 6.32 -23.38 -10.17
CA ALA A 194 6.63 -24.65 -9.55
C ALA A 194 5.57 -25.68 -10.01
N GLN A 195 5.94 -26.53 -10.97
CA GLN A 195 5.16 -27.72 -11.31
C GLN A 195 5.13 -28.65 -10.09
N PRO A 196 3.97 -29.15 -9.65
CA PRO A 196 3.93 -30.25 -8.71
C PRO A 196 4.42 -31.51 -9.43
N ALA A 197 5.55 -32.05 -8.98
CA ALA A 197 6.09 -33.30 -9.48
C ALA A 197 5.11 -34.44 -9.17
N ALA A 198 4.56 -35.03 -10.23
CA ALA A 198 3.77 -36.25 -10.15
C ALA A 198 4.69 -37.41 -9.76
N GLY A 199 4.57 -37.87 -8.52
CA GLY A 199 5.22 -39.07 -8.02
C GLY A 199 4.65 -39.41 -6.65
N ALA A 200 3.57 -40.21 -6.62
CA ALA A 200 3.00 -40.72 -5.39
C ALA A 200 3.95 -41.78 -4.79
N VAL A 201 4.99 -41.31 -4.11
CA VAL A 201 5.71 -42.08 -3.11
C VAL A 201 4.81 -42.11 -1.89
N GLN A 202 4.45 -43.30 -1.41
CA GLN A 202 3.79 -43.43 -0.11
C GLN A 202 4.77 -42.93 0.95
N LEU A 203 4.54 -41.70 1.40
CA LEU A 203 5.30 -41.06 2.47
C LEU A 203 5.00 -41.81 3.78
N THR A 204 6.02 -41.97 4.62
CA THR A 204 5.77 -42.47 5.98
C THR A 204 5.09 -41.38 6.81
N ASP A 205 4.39 -41.73 7.88
CA ASP A 205 3.74 -40.74 8.78
C ASP A 205 4.69 -39.63 9.26
N ALA A 206 6.00 -39.93 9.37
CA ALA A 206 7.05 -38.96 9.71
C ALA A 206 7.37 -37.99 8.55
N ASP A 207 7.39 -38.49 7.31
CA ASP A 207 7.62 -37.66 6.12
C ASP A 207 6.41 -36.74 5.85
N GLU A 208 5.19 -37.23 6.09
CA GLU A 208 3.97 -36.43 5.99
C GLU A 208 3.95 -35.28 7.01
N LEU A 209 4.36 -35.54 8.26
CA LEU A 209 4.43 -34.52 9.29
C LEU A 209 5.50 -33.46 8.99
N ALA A 210 6.66 -33.89 8.48
CA ALA A 210 7.72 -32.98 8.04
C ALA A 210 7.28 -32.11 6.87
N ALA A 211 6.61 -32.68 5.87
CA ALA A 211 6.06 -31.95 4.73
C ALA A 211 4.96 -30.95 5.17
N ALA A 212 4.06 -31.35 6.07
CA ALA A 212 3.01 -30.48 6.61
C ALA A 212 3.59 -29.30 7.42
N THR A 213 4.65 -29.56 8.20
CA THR A 213 5.36 -28.50 8.94
C THR A 213 6.03 -27.51 7.99
N ALA A 214 6.75 -28.01 6.99
CA ALA A 214 7.41 -27.17 5.98
C ALA A 214 6.41 -26.32 5.18
N ALA A 215 5.26 -26.91 4.81
CA ALA A 215 4.18 -26.19 4.14
C ALA A 215 3.59 -25.08 5.02
N ARG A 216 3.37 -25.37 6.30
CA ARG A 216 2.88 -24.38 7.28
C ARG A 216 3.88 -23.23 7.44
N ASP A 217 5.16 -23.55 7.63
CA ASP A 217 6.21 -22.54 7.79
C ASP A 217 6.35 -21.67 6.53
N ALA A 218 6.32 -22.27 5.34
CA ALA A 218 6.35 -21.53 4.08
C ALA A 218 5.13 -20.59 3.92
N ALA A 219 3.93 -21.05 4.28
CA ALA A 219 2.72 -20.24 4.22
C ALA A 219 2.76 -19.06 5.22
N VAL A 220 3.19 -19.31 6.46
CA VAL A 220 3.37 -18.28 7.48
C VAL A 220 4.46 -17.28 7.09
N GLN A 221 5.59 -17.74 6.55
CA GLN A 221 6.65 -16.87 6.04
C GLN A 221 6.18 -16.02 4.86
N ALA A 222 5.40 -16.58 3.94
CA ALA A 222 4.84 -15.83 2.82
C ALA A 222 3.83 -14.75 3.27
N LEU A 223 3.01 -15.04 4.29
CA LEU A 223 2.12 -14.05 4.90
C LEU A 223 2.91 -12.94 5.60
N ALA A 224 3.87 -13.29 6.45
CA ALA A 224 4.73 -12.32 7.15
C ALA A 224 5.55 -11.47 6.16
N GLY A 225 6.07 -12.08 5.09
CA GLY A 225 6.79 -11.39 4.03
C GLY A 225 5.92 -10.36 3.31
N LEU A 226 4.66 -10.69 3.01
CA LEU A 226 3.72 -9.73 2.42
C LEU A 226 3.43 -8.56 3.38
N ARG A 227 3.15 -8.84 4.66
CA ARG A 227 2.91 -7.80 5.68
C ARG A 227 4.09 -6.83 5.78
N ARG A 228 5.31 -7.37 5.88
CA ARG A 228 6.55 -6.57 5.92
C ARG A 228 6.74 -5.76 4.66
N SER A 229 6.52 -6.35 3.49
CA SER A 229 6.68 -5.66 2.20
C SER A 229 5.68 -4.49 2.04
N ILE A 230 4.42 -4.68 2.47
CA ILE A 230 3.43 -3.61 2.50
C ILE A 230 3.88 -2.49 3.44
N ARG A 231 4.28 -2.83 4.66
CA ARG A 231 4.72 -1.85 5.68
C ARG A 231 5.95 -1.06 5.22
N ALA A 232 7.01 -1.74 4.81
CA ALA A 232 8.25 -1.12 4.34
C ALA A 232 8.01 -0.18 3.15
N ARG A 233 7.19 -0.59 2.16
CA ARG A 233 6.88 0.26 1.00
C ARG A 233 6.05 1.49 1.39
N ALA A 234 5.12 1.33 2.32
CA ALA A 234 4.31 2.44 2.83
C ALA A 234 5.15 3.46 3.61
N ILE A 235 6.12 3.00 4.40
CA ILE A 235 7.11 3.83 5.08
C ILE A 235 8.00 4.55 4.06
N ARG A 236 8.53 3.83 3.07
CA ARG A 236 9.37 4.41 2.01
C ARG A 236 8.65 5.51 1.24
N ALA A 237 7.37 5.30 0.90
CA ALA A 237 6.53 6.32 0.27
C ALA A 237 6.41 7.60 1.11
N LEU A 238 6.41 7.48 2.43
CA LEU A 238 6.37 8.62 3.35
C LEU A 238 7.72 9.35 3.41
N VAL A 239 8.83 8.61 3.45
CA VAL A 239 10.21 9.16 3.50
C VAL A 239 10.58 9.86 2.19
N ASP A 240 10.16 9.30 1.06
CA ASP A 240 10.48 9.83 -0.28
C ASP A 240 9.52 10.96 -0.73
N ASP A 241 8.63 11.43 0.17
CA ASP A 241 7.60 12.45 -0.08
C ASP A 241 6.72 12.16 -1.32
N GLU A 242 6.44 10.87 -1.58
CA GLU A 242 5.56 10.47 -2.69
C GLU A 242 4.10 10.94 -2.48
N PHE A 243 3.76 11.27 -1.24
CA PHE A 243 2.46 11.81 -0.85
C PHE A 243 2.51 13.33 -0.70
N GLY A 244 1.95 14.08 -1.65
CA GLY A 244 1.92 15.55 -1.55
C GLY A 244 1.31 16.08 -0.23
N GLY A 245 1.91 17.13 0.33
CA GLY A 245 1.38 17.92 1.46
C GLY A 245 2.34 18.09 2.64
N VAL A 246 1.83 18.62 3.76
CA VAL A 246 2.58 18.71 5.02
C VAL A 246 2.80 17.29 5.55
N HIS A 247 4.05 16.88 5.80
CA HIS A 247 4.45 15.51 6.17
C HIS A 247 3.62 14.90 7.32
N GLN A 248 3.16 15.71 8.28
CA GLN A 248 2.29 15.26 9.39
C GLN A 248 0.97 14.62 8.90
N HIS A 249 0.33 15.18 7.87
CA HIS A 249 -0.89 14.60 7.32
C HIS A 249 -0.61 13.38 6.44
N ALA A 250 0.55 13.32 5.78
CA ALA A 250 0.97 12.14 5.04
C ALA A 250 1.20 10.95 5.99
N ALA A 251 1.89 11.17 7.10
CA ALA A 251 2.15 10.15 8.11
C ALA A 251 0.85 9.59 8.71
N GLN A 252 -0.12 10.45 9.04
CA GLN A 252 -1.42 10.02 9.55
C GLN A 252 -2.20 9.16 8.54
N ARG A 253 -2.17 9.53 7.25
CA ARG A 253 -2.82 8.74 6.18
C ARG A 253 -2.16 7.38 6.01
N VAL A 254 -0.82 7.32 6.06
CA VAL A 254 -0.08 6.05 5.99
C VAL A 254 -0.37 5.18 7.20
N ASN A 255 -0.40 5.75 8.40
CA ASN A 255 -0.78 5.04 9.61
C ASN A 255 -2.19 4.44 9.51
N GLN A 256 -3.16 5.25 9.06
CA GLN A 256 -4.53 4.77 8.86
C GLN A 256 -4.59 3.66 7.80
N PHE A 257 -3.87 3.82 6.69
CA PHE A 257 -3.78 2.79 5.64
C PHE A 257 -3.27 1.45 6.17
N LEU A 258 -2.22 1.45 7.01
CA LEU A 258 -1.70 0.23 7.62
C LEU A 258 -2.74 -0.40 8.57
N VAL A 259 -3.37 0.41 9.42
CA VAL A 259 -4.39 -0.04 10.37
C VAL A 259 -5.62 -0.61 9.66
N ASP A 260 -6.07 0.02 8.57
CA ASP A 260 -7.22 -0.44 7.77
C ASP A 260 -6.94 -1.81 7.11
N LEU A 261 -5.68 -2.13 6.84
CA LEU A 261 -5.24 -3.44 6.35
C LEU A 261 -4.96 -4.45 7.48
N GLY A 262 -5.22 -4.08 8.74
CA GLY A 262 -4.93 -4.91 9.91
C GLY A 262 -3.44 -5.12 10.17
N LEU A 263 -2.59 -4.19 9.72
CA LEU A 263 -1.14 -4.18 9.95
C LEU A 263 -0.80 -3.30 11.15
N ASP A 264 0.42 -3.51 11.68
CA ASP A 264 0.92 -2.71 12.79
C ASP A 264 1.02 -1.23 12.40
N PRO A 265 0.59 -0.31 13.27
CA PRO A 265 0.67 1.13 13.02
C PRO A 265 2.12 1.61 12.86
N LEU A 266 2.27 2.85 12.41
CA LEU A 266 3.57 3.52 12.40
C LEU A 266 4.07 3.74 13.83
N PRO A 267 5.39 3.60 14.07
CA PRO A 267 5.95 3.83 15.39
C PRO A 267 5.70 5.27 15.85
N GLN A 268 5.44 5.41 17.14
CA GLN A 268 5.20 6.69 17.78
C GLN A 268 6.51 7.27 18.31
N ALA A 269 6.62 8.59 18.22
CA ALA A 269 7.63 9.38 18.90
C ALA A 269 6.95 10.23 19.99
N HIS A 270 7.51 10.17 21.19
CA HIS A 270 7.02 10.88 22.37
C HIS A 270 8.01 11.98 22.73
N HIS A 271 7.51 13.21 22.80
CA HIS A 271 8.25 14.35 23.32
C HIS A 271 8.09 14.40 24.83
N ILE A 272 9.19 14.19 25.54
CA ILE A 272 9.19 14.05 27.00
C ILE A 272 10.16 15.05 27.60
N THR A 273 9.65 15.83 28.53
CA THR A 273 10.44 16.70 29.39
C THR A 273 10.60 15.99 30.73
N VAL A 274 11.83 15.63 31.10
CA VAL A 274 12.15 15.09 32.42
C VAL A 274 12.76 16.18 33.27
N THR A 275 12.15 16.43 34.43
CA THR A 275 12.70 17.31 35.46
C THR A 275 13.32 16.45 36.56
N ALA A 276 14.59 16.68 36.86
CA ALA A 276 15.30 16.06 37.96
C ALA A 276 15.68 17.11 39.00
N ASP A 277 15.21 16.92 40.23
CA ASP A 277 15.57 17.75 41.38
C ASP A 277 16.62 17.03 42.22
N LEU A 278 17.72 17.74 42.45
CA LEU A 278 18.90 17.25 43.14
C LEU A 278 19.21 18.18 44.32
N THR A 279 19.65 17.62 45.43
CA THR A 279 20.28 18.40 46.50
C THR A 279 21.78 18.18 46.48
N LEU A 280 22.54 19.25 46.32
CA LEU A 280 23.99 19.25 46.32
C LEU A 280 24.51 19.79 47.67
N PRO A 281 25.22 18.98 48.48
CA PRO A 281 25.95 19.46 49.65
C PRO A 281 27.20 20.21 49.19
N VAL A 282 27.32 21.45 49.65
CA VAL A 282 28.46 22.31 49.38
C VAL A 282 28.84 22.88 50.73
N GLY A 283 29.97 22.42 51.29
CA GLY A 283 30.32 22.57 52.72
C GLY A 283 30.39 24.01 53.25
N ASP A 284 31.49 24.35 53.93
CA ASP A 284 31.57 25.66 54.61
C ASP A 284 31.81 26.82 53.64
N GLY A 285 31.18 27.98 53.88
CA GLY A 285 31.33 29.18 53.06
C GLY A 285 30.11 30.11 53.10
N THR A 286 30.07 31.09 52.19
CA THR A 286 28.86 31.92 51.99
C THR A 286 27.85 31.20 51.08
N ALA A 287 26.59 31.62 51.12
CA ALA A 287 25.57 31.11 50.20
C ALA A 287 25.96 31.30 48.72
N GLN A 288 26.71 32.37 48.41
CA GLN A 288 27.20 32.64 47.07
C GLN A 288 28.30 31.66 46.66
N ASP A 289 29.26 31.36 47.56
CA ASP A 289 30.29 30.35 47.31
C ASP A 289 29.66 28.96 47.10
N ALA A 290 28.64 28.63 47.88
CA ALA A 290 27.88 27.39 47.74
C ALA A 290 27.17 27.31 46.38
N GLY A 291 26.52 28.40 45.94
CA GLY A 291 25.87 28.50 44.64
C GLY A 291 26.84 28.41 43.46
N ASP A 292 28.00 29.06 43.56
CA ASP A 292 29.03 29.03 42.50
C ASP A 292 29.70 27.65 42.38
N ALA A 293 29.97 27.00 43.51
CA ALA A 293 30.52 25.64 43.51
C ALA A 293 29.51 24.59 43.02
N ALA A 294 28.22 24.72 43.38
CA ALA A 294 27.16 23.88 42.80
C ALA A 294 27.07 24.07 41.27
N ARG A 295 27.09 25.32 40.80
CA ARG A 295 27.09 25.64 39.36
C ARG A 295 28.31 25.06 38.65
N HIS A 296 29.49 25.14 39.26
CA HIS A 296 30.72 24.59 38.68
C HIS A 296 30.68 23.06 38.57
N ARG A 297 30.21 22.37 39.62
CA ARG A 297 30.04 20.90 39.61
C ARG A 297 29.05 20.44 38.55
N MET A 298 27.88 21.09 38.44
CA MET A 298 26.88 20.74 37.44
C MET A 298 27.33 21.06 36.02
N ARG A 299 28.05 22.17 35.80
CA ARG A 299 28.72 22.43 34.51
C ARG A 299 29.70 21.33 34.15
N ALA A 300 30.52 20.86 35.09
CA ALA A 300 31.45 19.76 34.82
C ALA A 300 30.71 18.44 34.49
N ALA A 301 29.69 18.08 35.27
CA ALA A 301 28.90 16.87 35.06
C ALA A 301 28.21 16.84 33.67
N THR A 302 27.68 17.98 33.23
CA THR A 302 27.00 18.14 31.93
C THR A 302 27.96 18.25 30.74
N THR A 303 29.17 18.79 30.93
CA THR A 303 30.16 18.96 29.84
C THR A 303 31.03 17.73 29.57
N ILE A 304 31.12 16.78 30.50
CA ILE A 304 31.88 15.52 30.30
C ILE A 304 31.19 14.57 29.31
N ASN A 305 29.96 14.87 28.88
CA ASN A 305 29.09 13.91 28.20
C ASN A 305 28.41 14.41 26.90
N PRO A 306 29.12 15.04 25.94
CA PRO A 306 28.59 15.21 24.60
C PRO A 306 28.81 13.90 23.84
N ASP A 307 28.11 12.84 24.24
CA ASP A 307 28.08 11.64 23.43
C ASP A 307 27.12 11.94 22.27
N GLU A 308 27.65 12.08 21.05
CA GLU A 308 26.88 12.31 19.82
C GLU A 308 25.81 11.21 19.58
N ALA A 309 25.90 10.09 20.32
CA ALA A 309 24.93 9.01 20.34
C ALA A 309 23.73 9.23 21.28
N ARG A 310 23.62 10.35 22.01
CA ARG A 310 22.49 10.60 22.92
C ARG A 310 21.20 10.95 22.16
N PRO A 311 20.07 10.28 22.45
CA PRO A 311 18.78 10.57 21.80
C PRO A 311 18.05 11.79 22.37
N TRP A 312 18.75 12.69 23.07
CA TRP A 312 18.12 13.80 23.82
C TRP A 312 19.03 15.01 23.95
N THR A 313 18.39 16.16 24.18
CA THR A 313 19.03 17.46 24.41
C THR A 313 18.75 17.88 25.85
N SER A 314 19.78 18.20 26.63
CA SER A 314 19.55 18.80 27.95
C SER A 314 19.45 20.31 27.83
N TYR A 315 18.30 20.85 28.20
CA TYR A 315 18.10 22.28 28.39
C TYR A 315 17.85 22.53 29.86
N GLY A 316 18.92 22.81 30.60
CA GLY A 316 18.79 23.03 32.04
C GLY A 316 19.82 24.01 32.54
N TRP A 317 19.53 25.29 32.39
CA TRP A 317 20.19 26.35 33.14
C TRP A 317 19.20 26.96 34.11
N SER A 318 18.72 26.17 35.07
CA SER A 318 18.03 26.73 36.23
C SER A 318 19.08 27.38 37.13
N ILE A 319 18.91 28.66 37.44
CA ILE A 319 19.64 29.32 38.52
C ILE A 319 19.24 28.60 39.82
N PRO A 320 20.17 28.24 40.73
CA PRO A 320 19.81 27.58 41.98
C PRO A 320 18.73 28.39 42.69
N GLU A 321 17.55 27.78 42.87
CA GLU A 321 16.37 28.53 43.32
C GLU A 321 16.47 28.89 44.80
N ASN A 322 17.10 28.02 45.61
CA ASN A 322 17.23 28.22 47.05
C ASN A 322 18.52 27.56 47.60
N ALA A 323 19.18 28.27 48.53
CA ALA A 323 20.26 27.74 49.35
C ALA A 323 19.77 27.59 50.79
N THR A 324 19.84 26.38 51.33
CA THR A 324 19.45 26.06 52.71
C THR A 324 20.69 25.69 53.53
N ALA A 325 20.88 26.33 54.69
CA ALA A 325 21.93 25.96 55.62
C ALA A 325 21.48 24.78 56.48
N ASP A 326 22.31 23.74 56.61
CA ASP A 326 22.13 22.61 57.51
C ASP A 326 23.37 22.42 58.42
N GLN A 327 23.30 21.48 59.37
CA GLN A 327 24.36 21.21 60.37
C GLN A 327 25.72 20.83 59.76
N ASP A 328 25.73 20.33 58.52
CA ASP A 328 26.92 19.87 57.78
C ASP A 328 27.36 20.84 56.66
N GLY A 329 26.79 22.06 56.60
CA GLY A 329 27.09 23.07 55.58
C GLY A 329 25.89 23.47 54.71
N TRP A 330 26.14 24.13 53.58
CA TRP A 330 25.07 24.55 52.66
C TRP A 330 24.56 23.40 51.79
N ARG A 331 23.25 23.38 51.56
CA ARG A 331 22.59 22.51 50.59
C ARG A 331 21.93 23.36 49.52
N ILE A 332 22.25 23.07 48.27
CA ILE A 332 21.71 23.76 47.10
C ILE A 332 20.71 22.83 46.41
N LEU A 333 19.47 23.29 46.26
CA LEU A 333 18.51 22.64 45.38
C LEU A 333 18.85 22.99 43.93
N TRP A 334 19.00 21.96 43.11
CA TRP A 334 19.32 22.08 41.70
C TRP A 334 18.28 21.35 40.87
N ARG A 335 17.60 22.08 39.99
CA ARG A 335 16.64 21.54 39.04
C ARG A 335 17.29 21.41 37.67
N HIS A 336 17.21 20.24 37.06
CA HIS A 336 17.71 19.99 35.71
C HIS A 336 16.59 19.48 34.82
N GLU A 337 16.37 20.13 33.68
CA GLU A 337 15.40 19.70 32.67
C GLU A 337 16.11 19.02 31.49
N TYR A 338 15.51 17.93 31.02
CA TYR A 338 15.95 17.12 29.89
C TYR A 338 14.81 17.04 28.89
N GLU A 339 15.09 17.39 27.63
CA GLU A 339 14.13 17.32 26.53
C GLU A 339 14.51 16.13 25.63
N MET A 340 13.62 15.15 25.55
CA MET A 340 13.89 13.85 24.93
C MET A 340 12.84 13.52 23.88
N TRP A 341 13.28 12.93 22.77
CA TRP A 341 12.40 12.29 21.80
C TRP A 341 12.58 10.78 21.88
N LEU A 342 11.66 10.11 22.58
CA LEU A 342 11.69 8.65 22.70
C LEU A 342 10.84 7.98 21.63
N ARG A 343 11.43 7.00 20.95
CA ARG A 343 10.87 6.30 19.79
C ARG A 343 10.61 4.84 20.14
N GLY A 344 9.63 4.21 19.48
CA GLY A 344 9.37 2.77 19.62
C GLY A 344 8.67 2.37 20.93
N HIS A 345 7.97 3.31 21.58
CA HIS A 345 7.17 3.04 22.76
C HIS A 345 5.67 3.11 22.40
N ASP A 346 4.94 2.04 22.72
CA ASP A 346 3.52 1.91 22.40
C ASP A 346 2.65 2.90 23.20
N THR A 347 3.07 3.21 24.43
CA THR A 347 2.33 4.12 25.30
C THR A 347 3.19 5.27 25.83
N PRO A 348 2.58 6.44 26.10
CA PRO A 348 3.28 7.54 26.78
C PRO A 348 3.83 7.14 28.15
N ALA A 349 3.19 6.22 28.86
CA ALA A 349 3.63 5.77 30.19
C ALA A 349 4.93 4.96 30.11
N ASP A 350 5.05 4.08 29.11
CA ASP A 350 6.27 3.30 28.88
C ASP A 350 7.44 4.22 28.49
N ALA A 351 7.16 5.18 27.61
CA ALA A 351 8.13 6.20 27.22
C ALA A 351 8.56 7.05 28.42
N THR A 352 7.61 7.49 29.25
CA THR A 352 7.87 8.25 30.49
C THR A 352 8.80 7.48 31.43
N THR A 353 8.48 6.21 31.68
CA THR A 353 9.28 5.33 32.56
C THR A 353 10.70 5.13 32.01
N ALA A 354 10.84 4.95 30.69
CA ALA A 354 12.14 4.84 30.03
C ALA A 354 12.95 6.14 30.11
N ALA A 355 12.29 7.30 29.95
CA ALA A 355 12.91 8.62 30.06
C ALA A 355 13.47 8.87 31.47
N GLU A 356 12.67 8.58 32.50
CA GLU A 356 13.10 8.70 33.89
C GLU A 356 14.28 7.79 34.21
N ALA A 357 14.26 6.55 33.72
CA ALA A 357 15.36 5.60 33.91
C ALA A 357 16.65 6.06 33.20
N LEU A 358 16.55 6.58 31.98
CA LEU A 358 17.69 7.12 31.22
C LEU A 358 18.32 8.32 31.93
N VAL A 359 17.50 9.28 32.38
CA VAL A 359 17.97 10.46 33.12
C VAL A 359 18.57 10.06 34.46
N GLY A 360 17.94 9.14 35.20
CA GLY A 360 18.48 8.62 36.45
C GLY A 360 19.84 7.94 36.27
N ALA A 361 19.99 7.12 35.24
CA ALA A 361 21.25 6.46 34.89
C ALA A 361 22.33 7.46 34.48
N ASP A 362 21.96 8.50 33.71
CA ASP A 362 22.90 9.53 33.29
C ASP A 362 23.38 10.38 34.47
N LEU A 363 22.48 10.84 35.32
CA LEU A 363 22.81 11.60 36.53
C LEU A 363 23.71 10.79 37.47
N THR A 364 23.39 9.51 37.67
CA THR A 364 24.23 8.60 38.48
C THR A 364 25.65 8.50 37.93
N ARG A 365 25.80 8.45 36.61
CA ARG A 365 27.10 8.38 35.93
C ARG A 365 27.83 9.72 36.00
N ALA A 366 27.15 10.82 35.69
CA ALA A 366 27.73 12.16 35.60
C ALA A 366 28.15 12.72 36.98
N LEU A 367 27.47 12.30 38.05
CA LEU A 367 27.76 12.70 39.42
C LEU A 367 28.50 11.62 40.22
N ALA A 368 29.06 10.61 39.56
CA ALA A 368 29.83 9.56 40.21
C ALA A 368 30.98 10.15 41.05
N GLY A 369 31.02 9.81 42.35
CA GLY A 369 32.01 10.34 43.29
C GLY A 369 31.72 11.74 43.84
N THR A 370 30.55 12.32 43.53
CA THR A 370 30.05 13.55 44.15
C THR A 370 28.96 13.18 45.16
N ASP A 371 29.06 13.66 46.40
CA ASP A 371 27.94 13.54 47.34
C ASP A 371 26.74 14.32 46.78
N HIS A 372 25.61 13.64 46.57
CA HIS A 372 24.36 14.24 46.11
C HIS A 372 23.18 13.40 46.61
N CYS A 373 22.02 14.03 46.76
CA CYS A 373 20.76 13.35 47.01
C CYS A 373 19.80 13.67 45.88
N LEU A 374 19.42 12.65 45.09
CA LEU A 374 18.34 12.77 44.11
C LEU A 374 17.03 12.83 44.89
N VAL A 375 16.32 13.95 44.79
CA VAL A 375 15.10 14.20 45.57
C VAL A 375 13.89 13.66 44.82
N THR A 376 13.76 14.06 43.55
CA THR A 376 12.66 13.69 42.69
C THR A 376 13.12 13.63 41.24
N VAL A 377 12.62 12.66 40.50
CA VAL A 377 12.63 12.66 39.03
C VAL A 377 11.19 12.60 38.61
N THR A 378 10.75 13.58 37.83
CA THR A 378 9.39 13.66 37.32
C THR A 378 9.44 13.91 35.83
N ALA A 379 8.81 13.05 35.06
CA ALA A 379 8.66 13.25 33.62
C ALA A 379 7.25 13.73 33.25
N SER A 380 7.18 14.63 32.28
CA SER A 380 5.94 15.08 31.65
C SER A 380 6.03 14.89 30.14
N VAL A 381 4.99 14.32 29.55
CA VAL A 381 4.87 14.17 28.10
C VAL A 381 4.18 15.41 27.55
N GLU A 382 4.85 16.14 26.65
CA GLU A 382 4.35 17.38 26.08
C GLU A 382 3.66 17.18 24.74
N SER A 383 4.13 16.21 23.95
CA SER A 383 3.49 15.88 22.67
C SER A 383 3.75 14.43 22.26
N GLN A 384 2.83 13.87 21.48
CA GLN A 384 2.94 12.57 20.83
C GLN A 384 2.70 12.76 19.33
N GLY A 385 3.52 12.12 18.51
CA GLY A 385 3.34 12.12 17.07
C GLY A 385 3.85 10.83 16.42
N ILE A 386 3.58 10.68 15.13
CA ILE A 386 4.22 9.64 14.34
C ILE A 386 5.70 9.99 14.21
N ASP A 387 6.57 9.00 14.38
CA ASP A 387 8.00 9.20 14.16
C ASP A 387 8.24 9.61 12.70
N PHE A 388 8.92 10.74 12.49
CA PHE A 388 9.27 11.24 11.16
C PHE A 388 10.63 10.73 10.67
N HIS A 389 11.37 10.03 11.53
CA HIS A 389 12.66 9.42 11.21
C HIS A 389 12.51 7.90 11.09
N LEU A 390 11.58 7.49 10.23
CA LEU A 390 11.34 6.07 9.95
C LEU A 390 12.46 5.53 9.06
N ASP A 391 12.98 4.37 9.41
CA ASP A 391 13.82 3.58 8.53
C ASP A 391 12.98 2.43 7.95
N PRO A 392 12.76 2.40 6.62
CA PRO A 392 11.93 1.39 5.98
C PRO A 392 12.53 -0.04 6.07
N ASP A 393 13.81 -0.17 6.39
CA ASP A 393 14.52 -1.45 6.42
C ASP A 393 14.77 -1.98 7.85
N SER A 394 14.55 -1.17 8.89
CA SER A 394 14.53 -1.61 10.29
C SER A 394 13.08 -1.68 10.80
N ASP A 395 12.48 -2.85 10.53
CA ASP A 395 11.18 -3.24 11.08
C ASP A 395 11.29 -3.62 12.57
#